data_AF-A0A7T8K8L5-F1
#
_entry.id   AF-A0A7T8K8L5-F1
#
_cell.length_a   1.000
_cell.length_b   1.000
_cell.length_c   1.000
_cell.angle_alpha   90.00
_cell.angle_beta   90.00
_cell.angle_gamma   90.00
#
_symmetry.space_group_name_H-M   'P 1'
#
loop_
_entity.id
_entity.type
_entity.pdbx_description
1 polymer ?
#
loop_
_entity_poly.entity_id
_entity_poly.type
_entity_poly.pdbx_seq_one_letter_code
_entity_poly.pdbx_strand_id
1 'polypeptide(L)'
;MDLGGGPDGQHQQLIRDQLKSRVKKICEGFRATLYPCPDQSTDRREMAVGVMQRLEDLMAVLVRPTTIATESLWRQLRTSRVACPSTRDGEVGSTIAPVLNVMVTKEAPPTFFRTNKFTQGFQEMINSYGIATYQEANPAFWTVTTFPFLFAVMFGDAGHATIGLCVGLWIAEDRQRNVKIFFAGRYIITLMAMFSIYTGLIYNDFFSKSVNVFGSSWKPTSKEEDLLSLESDMINPAKGATREAPTPSAWTRFGKSPKTKSYSSTASK
;
A
#
# COMPACT_ATOMS: atom_id res chain seq x y z
N MET A 1 65.37 43.00 -27.68
CA MET A 1 65.93 44.36 -27.53
C MET A 1 65.50 44.86 -26.17
N ASP A 2 66.24 44.46 -25.13
CA ASP A 2 66.12 45.03 -23.79
C ASP A 2 66.98 46.28 -23.76
N LEU A 3 66.34 47.44 -23.63
CA LEU A 3 67.02 48.71 -23.41
C LEU A 3 66.72 49.18 -21.98
N GLY A 4 67.76 49.19 -21.14
CA GLY A 4 68.00 50.23 -20.15
C GLY A 4 67.31 50.11 -18.78
N GLY A 5 67.91 49.33 -17.87
CA GLY A 5 67.70 49.51 -16.43
C GLY A 5 68.52 50.68 -15.88
N GLY A 6 67.92 51.87 -15.80
CA GLY A 6 68.46 53.04 -15.10
C GLY A 6 67.91 53.16 -13.66
N PRO A 7 68.64 53.81 -12.72
CA PRO A 7 68.27 53.92 -11.30
C PRO A 7 66.94 54.65 -11.04
N ASP A 8 66.43 55.42 -12.00
CA ASP A 8 65.14 56.13 -11.91
C ASP A 8 63.93 55.20 -12.01
N GLY A 9 64.08 54.02 -12.61
CA GLY A 9 63.00 53.03 -12.76
C GLY A 9 62.59 52.38 -11.44
N GLN A 10 63.53 52.18 -10.51
CA GLN A 10 63.24 51.62 -9.18
C GLN A 10 62.49 52.63 -8.30
N HIS A 11 62.82 53.92 -8.41
CA HIS A 11 62.16 54.97 -7.64
C HIS A 11 60.69 55.16 -8.07
N GLN A 12 60.42 55.10 -9.37
CA GLN A 12 59.04 55.17 -9.89
C GLN A 12 58.18 53.96 -9.47
N GLN A 13 58.76 52.77 -9.41
CA GLN A 13 58.04 51.57 -8.97
C GLN A 13 57.63 51.64 -7.49
N LEU A 14 58.52 52.15 -6.63
CA LEU A 14 58.26 52.38 -5.20
C LEU A 14 57.12 53.38 -4.95
N ILE A 15 57.07 54.48 -5.72
CA ILE A 15 55.99 55.48 -5.62
C ILE A 15 54.66 54.86 -6.06
N ARG A 16 54.66 54.05 -7.14
CA ARG A 16 53.48 53.34 -7.62
C ARG A 16 52.92 52.39 -6.55
N ASP A 17 53.76 51.64 -5.86
CA ASP A 17 53.33 50.67 -4.84
C ASP A 17 52.81 51.37 -3.58
N GLN A 18 53.46 52.47 -3.15
CA GLN A 18 52.98 53.33 -2.07
C GLN A 18 51.60 53.91 -2.41
N LEU A 19 51.40 54.41 -3.63
CA LEU A 19 50.12 54.96 -4.07
C LEU A 19 49.02 53.89 -4.14
N LYS A 20 49.31 52.71 -4.71
CA LYS A 20 48.38 51.56 -4.73
C LYS A 20 47.91 51.20 -3.33
N SER A 21 48.82 51.16 -2.34
CA SER A 21 48.47 50.83 -0.95
C SER A 21 47.54 51.87 -0.30
N ARG A 22 47.74 53.16 -0.59
CA ARG A 22 46.90 54.25 -0.06
C ARG A 22 45.52 54.25 -0.69
N VAL A 23 45.44 54.08 -2.01
CA VAL A 23 44.16 53.99 -2.73
C VAL A 23 43.36 52.78 -2.27
N LYS A 24 44.01 51.62 -2.06
CA LYS A 24 43.34 50.42 -1.54
C LYS A 24 42.66 50.66 -0.18
N LYS A 25 43.35 51.32 0.75
CA LYS A 25 42.80 51.69 2.06
C LYS A 25 41.61 52.65 1.96
N ILE A 26 41.66 53.60 1.03
CA ILE A 26 40.54 54.52 0.78
C ILE A 26 39.32 53.74 0.24
N CYS A 27 39.52 52.89 -0.77
CA CYS A 27 38.46 52.04 -1.32
C CYS A 27 37.85 51.09 -0.28
N GLU A 28 38.67 50.48 0.58
CA GLU A 28 38.20 49.66 1.71
C GLU A 28 37.41 50.50 2.73
N GLY A 29 37.83 51.74 3.00
CA GLY A 29 37.12 52.68 3.88
C GLY A 29 35.73 53.08 3.35
N PHE A 30 35.56 53.15 2.03
CA PHE A 30 34.26 53.37 1.36
C PHE A 30 33.45 52.09 1.11
N ARG A 31 33.88 50.93 1.64
CA ARG A 31 33.25 49.60 1.45
C ARG A 31 33.15 49.17 -0.03
N ALA A 32 34.08 49.62 -0.89
CA ALA A 32 34.16 49.15 -2.26
C ALA A 32 34.76 47.73 -2.31
N THR A 33 34.14 46.84 -3.08
CA THR A 33 34.66 45.48 -3.32
C THR A 33 35.70 45.48 -4.42
N LEU A 34 36.97 45.35 -4.03
CA LEU A 34 38.10 45.28 -4.95
C LEU A 34 38.37 43.84 -5.37
N TYR A 35 38.33 43.57 -6.67
CA TYR A 35 38.66 42.26 -7.23
C TYR A 35 40.09 42.25 -7.79
N PRO A 36 40.86 41.16 -7.59
CA PRO A 36 42.19 41.02 -8.16
C PRO A 36 42.07 40.90 -9.69
N CYS A 37 42.70 41.81 -10.41
CA CYS A 37 42.76 41.81 -11.87
C CYS A 37 44.23 41.66 -12.30
N PRO A 38 44.57 40.65 -13.13
CA PRO A 38 45.92 40.50 -13.68
C PRO A 38 46.36 41.71 -14.50
N ASP A 39 47.65 42.06 -14.45
CA ASP A 39 48.18 43.20 -15.20
C ASP A 39 48.31 42.88 -16.72
N GLN A 40 48.61 41.62 -17.07
CA GLN A 40 48.74 41.16 -18.46
C GLN A 40 47.37 41.04 -19.17
N SER A 41 47.34 41.31 -20.48
CA SER A 41 46.11 41.24 -21.28
C SER A 41 45.63 39.81 -21.52
N THR A 42 46.55 38.85 -21.61
CA THR A 42 46.27 37.42 -21.81
C THR A 42 45.55 36.82 -20.60
N ASP A 43 46.09 37.00 -19.41
CA ASP A 43 45.58 36.42 -18.16
C ASP A 43 44.20 36.99 -17.78
N ARG A 44 43.95 38.26 -18.12
CA ARG A 44 42.62 38.88 -17.99
C ARG A 44 41.58 38.17 -18.85
N ARG A 45 41.94 37.77 -20.07
CA ARG A 45 41.04 37.06 -20.98
C ARG A 45 40.75 35.64 -20.47
N GLU A 46 41.76 34.94 -19.96
CA GLU A 46 41.60 33.61 -19.36
C GLU A 46 40.71 33.64 -18.11
N MET A 47 40.95 34.61 -17.21
CA MET A 47 40.12 34.81 -16.02
C MET A 47 38.67 35.18 -16.39
N ALA A 48 38.47 36.02 -17.39
CA ALA A 48 37.13 36.39 -17.86
C ALA A 48 36.36 35.19 -18.41
N VAL A 49 37.01 34.31 -19.20
CA VAL A 49 36.39 33.08 -19.71
C VAL A 49 36.03 32.14 -18.55
N GLY A 50 36.90 31.98 -17.55
CA GLY A 50 36.60 31.16 -16.37
C GLY A 50 35.45 31.70 -15.52
N VAL A 51 35.35 33.03 -15.37
CA VAL A 51 34.23 33.68 -14.65
C VAL A 51 32.94 33.56 -15.44
N MET A 52 32.97 33.78 -16.76
CA MET A 52 31.81 33.60 -17.64
C MET A 52 31.27 32.16 -17.57
N GLN A 53 32.15 31.15 -17.63
CA GLN A 53 31.76 29.75 -17.52
C GLN A 53 31.11 29.44 -16.17
N ARG A 54 31.66 29.96 -15.07
CA ARG A 54 31.08 29.79 -13.73
C ARG A 54 29.75 30.54 -13.60
N LEU A 55 29.64 31.72 -14.19
CA LEU A 55 28.40 32.49 -14.19
C LEU A 55 27.32 31.77 -15.01
N GLU A 56 27.69 31.17 -16.15
CA GLU A 56 26.80 30.36 -16.97
C GLU A 56 26.36 29.08 -16.25
N ASP A 57 27.26 28.39 -15.54
CA ASP A 57 26.90 27.23 -14.71
C ASP A 57 25.98 27.65 -13.54
N LEU A 58 26.28 28.75 -12.87
CA LEU A 58 25.49 29.28 -11.76
C LEU A 58 24.12 29.81 -12.24
N MET A 59 24.06 30.47 -13.39
CA MET A 59 22.81 30.83 -14.07
C MET A 59 22.08 29.58 -14.54
N ALA A 60 22.77 28.55 -15.02
CA ALA A 60 22.14 27.30 -15.37
C ALA A 60 21.55 26.62 -14.12
N VAL A 61 22.13 26.76 -12.94
CA VAL A 61 21.55 26.25 -11.68
C VAL A 61 20.40 27.14 -11.17
N LEU A 62 20.55 28.46 -11.24
CA LEU A 62 19.60 29.45 -10.70
C LEU A 62 18.45 29.82 -11.64
N VAL A 63 18.60 29.64 -12.95
CA VAL A 63 17.57 29.86 -13.99
C VAL A 63 16.91 28.54 -14.40
N ARG A 64 17.46 27.39 -13.97
CA ARG A 64 16.74 26.10 -13.97
C ARG A 64 15.55 25.94 -13.00
N PRO A 65 15.06 26.89 -12.17
CA PRO A 65 13.79 26.71 -11.49
C PRO A 65 12.57 27.01 -12.37
N THR A 66 12.72 27.49 -13.62
CA THR A 66 11.57 27.75 -14.51
C THR A 66 11.34 26.69 -15.58
N THR A 67 12.41 26.03 -16.06
CA THR A 67 12.33 25.01 -17.14
C THR A 67 12.57 23.57 -16.69
N ILE A 68 13.19 23.34 -15.53
CA ILE A 68 12.93 22.10 -14.80
C ILE A 68 11.52 22.25 -14.24
N ALA A 69 10.54 21.90 -15.06
CA ALA A 69 9.32 21.33 -14.58
C ALA A 69 9.68 20.27 -13.53
N THR A 70 9.68 20.68 -12.26
CA THR A 70 8.88 20.04 -11.23
C THR A 70 8.69 18.54 -11.43
N GLU A 71 9.76 17.74 -11.39
CA GLU A 71 9.62 16.43 -10.75
C GLU A 71 9.54 16.71 -9.24
N SER A 72 8.40 17.26 -8.81
CA SER A 72 8.01 17.30 -7.43
C SER A 72 7.74 15.86 -7.01
N LEU A 73 8.79 15.20 -6.56
CA LEU A 73 8.73 13.80 -6.17
C LEU A 73 8.21 13.73 -4.72
N TRP A 74 7.01 13.20 -4.56
CA TRP A 74 6.47 12.90 -3.24
C TRP A 74 7.25 11.76 -2.60
N ARG A 75 8.04 12.07 -1.57
CA ARG A 75 8.84 11.08 -0.83
C ARG A 75 8.30 10.89 0.58
N GLN A 76 8.20 9.63 1.01
CA GLN A 76 7.71 9.31 2.35
C GLN A 76 8.73 9.75 3.43
N LEU A 77 8.36 10.76 4.22
CA LEU A 77 9.20 11.39 5.25
C LEU A 77 9.73 10.42 6.31
N ARG A 78 9.15 9.23 6.50
CA ARG A 78 9.67 8.23 7.47
C ARG A 78 11.05 7.67 7.10
N THR A 79 11.45 7.76 5.82
CA THR A 79 12.77 7.33 5.33
C THR A 79 13.86 8.42 5.46
N SER A 80 13.54 9.55 6.10
CA SER A 80 14.37 10.76 6.12
C SER A 80 15.55 10.76 7.10
N ARG A 81 15.77 9.70 7.89
CA ARG A 81 17.08 9.51 8.51
C ARG A 81 18.02 8.83 7.52
N VAL A 82 18.73 9.67 6.76
CA VAL A 82 19.88 9.30 5.93
C VAL A 82 19.54 8.34 4.78
N ALA A 83 18.98 8.90 3.73
CA ALA A 83 19.23 8.40 2.39
C ALA A 83 19.34 9.61 1.46
N CYS A 84 20.50 10.27 1.51
CA CYS A 84 21.10 10.76 0.27
C CYS A 84 21.01 9.61 -0.73
N PRO A 85 20.67 9.86 -2.00
CA PRO A 85 20.77 8.82 -3.01
C PRO A 85 22.16 8.23 -2.91
N SER A 86 22.27 6.98 -2.48
CA SER A 86 23.42 6.15 -2.83
C SER A 86 23.25 5.82 -4.31
N THR A 87 23.32 6.83 -5.16
CA THR A 87 23.59 6.65 -6.59
C THR A 87 25.10 6.54 -6.68
N ARG A 88 25.63 5.43 -6.16
CA ARG A 88 27.01 5.02 -6.38
C ARG A 88 27.13 3.82 -7.32
N ASP A 89 26.03 3.40 -7.94
CA ASP A 89 26.00 2.37 -8.97
C ASP A 89 25.09 2.82 -10.11
N GLY A 90 25.66 3.50 -11.11
CA GLY A 90 24.91 4.01 -12.26
C GLY A 90 25.62 5.11 -13.05
N GLU A 91 26.73 4.75 -13.69
CA GLU A 91 27.26 5.23 -14.98
C GLU A 91 26.76 6.57 -15.56
N VAL A 92 26.97 7.68 -14.86
CA VAL A 92 27.07 8.99 -15.51
C VAL A 92 28.28 9.67 -14.90
N GLY A 93 29.34 9.87 -15.70
CA GLY A 93 30.62 10.50 -15.30
C GLY A 93 30.51 11.98 -14.93
N SER A 94 29.38 12.41 -14.39
CA SER A 94 29.16 13.74 -13.83
C SER A 94 29.86 13.86 -12.48
N THR A 95 30.76 14.83 -12.35
CA THR A 95 31.47 15.18 -11.12
C THR A 95 30.60 15.93 -10.10
N ILE A 96 29.35 16.27 -10.47
CA ILE A 96 28.45 17.06 -9.63
C ILE A 96 27.44 16.14 -8.94
N ALA A 97 27.42 16.19 -7.60
CA ALA A 97 26.46 15.46 -6.78
C ALA A 97 25.04 16.06 -6.97
N PRO A 98 23.99 15.23 -7.04
CA PRO A 98 22.62 15.72 -7.15
C PRO A 98 22.22 16.49 -5.89
N VAL A 99 21.64 17.68 -6.08
CA VAL A 99 21.15 18.53 -5.00
C VAL A 99 19.66 18.24 -4.76
N LEU A 100 19.31 17.81 -3.54
CA LEU A 100 17.92 17.62 -3.12
C LEU A 100 17.49 18.81 -2.26
N ASN A 101 16.50 19.58 -2.74
CA ASN A 101 15.91 20.67 -1.97
C ASN A 101 14.52 20.28 -1.44
N VAL A 102 14.29 20.46 -0.13
CA VAL A 102 12.97 20.20 0.49
C VAL A 102 12.11 21.44 0.32
N MET A 103 10.98 21.30 -0.36
CA MET A 103 10.03 22.39 -0.57
C MET A 103 8.85 22.27 0.40
N VAL A 104 8.41 23.40 0.96
CA VAL A 104 7.16 23.49 1.73
C VAL A 104 6.04 23.85 0.75
N THR A 105 5.04 22.98 0.62
CA THR A 105 3.87 23.19 -0.26
C THR A 105 2.57 23.12 0.55
N LYS A 106 1.53 23.76 0.02
CA LYS A 106 0.15 23.68 0.54
C LYS A 106 -0.70 22.64 -0.20
N GLU A 107 -0.17 22.02 -1.25
CA GLU A 107 -0.86 20.97 -1.99
C GLU A 107 -1.06 19.72 -1.14
N ALA A 108 -2.16 19.01 -1.37
CA ALA A 108 -2.46 17.77 -0.67
C ALA A 108 -1.49 16.67 -1.12
N PRO A 109 -0.67 16.11 -0.21
CA PRO A 109 0.25 15.04 -0.56
C PRO A 109 -0.52 13.74 -0.90
N PRO A 110 0.05 12.87 -1.74
CA PRO A 110 -0.57 11.60 -2.11
C PRO A 110 -0.61 10.64 -0.92
N THR A 111 -1.60 9.75 -0.94
CA THR A 111 -1.71 8.68 0.05
C THR A 111 -0.93 7.45 -0.36
N PHE A 112 -0.25 6.85 0.62
CA PHE A 112 0.52 5.64 0.42
C PHE A 112 0.30 4.70 1.61
N PHE A 113 -0.32 3.56 1.33
CA PHE A 113 -0.50 2.47 2.29
C PHE A 113 0.53 1.38 2.05
N ARG A 114 1.26 1.01 3.11
CA ARG A 114 2.15 -0.15 3.07
C ARG A 114 1.31 -1.42 3.15
N THR A 115 1.18 -2.12 2.04
CA THR A 115 0.46 -3.40 1.95
C THR A 115 1.43 -4.58 2.06
N ASN A 116 0.96 -5.67 2.64
CA ASN A 116 1.63 -6.98 2.58
C ASN A 116 1.00 -7.78 1.43
N LYS A 117 1.61 -8.89 1.01
CA LYS A 117 1.08 -9.83 0.02
C LYS A 117 -0.37 -10.26 0.32
N PHE A 118 -0.71 -10.33 1.62
CA PHE A 118 -2.05 -10.66 2.11
C PHE A 118 -3.05 -9.50 1.97
N THR A 119 -2.68 -8.29 2.43
CA THR A 119 -3.57 -7.12 2.44
C THR A 119 -3.64 -6.38 1.11
N GLN A 120 -2.77 -6.71 0.15
CA GLN A 120 -2.74 -6.08 -1.17
C GLN A 120 -4.08 -6.23 -1.91
N GLY A 121 -4.65 -7.44 -1.98
CA GLY A 121 -5.92 -7.66 -2.67
C GLY A 121 -7.09 -6.89 -2.03
N PHE A 122 -7.12 -6.83 -0.69
CA PHE A 122 -8.12 -6.04 0.03
C PHE A 122 -7.96 -4.53 -0.22
N GLN A 123 -6.72 -4.05 -0.28
CA GLN A 123 -6.46 -2.64 -0.58
C GLN A 123 -6.85 -2.29 -2.02
N GLU A 124 -6.56 -3.17 -2.99
CA GLU A 124 -6.96 -2.98 -4.39
C GLU A 124 -8.49 -2.94 -4.53
N MET A 125 -9.21 -3.81 -3.82
CA MET A 125 -10.68 -3.81 -3.76
C MET A 125 -11.27 -2.52 -3.16
N ILE A 126 -10.58 -1.90 -2.20
CA ILE A 126 -11.06 -0.66 -1.58
C ILE A 126 -10.71 0.55 -2.43
N ASN A 127 -9.52 0.54 -3.01
CA ASN A 127 -9.07 1.59 -3.92
C ASN A 127 -9.97 1.71 -5.14
N SER A 128 -10.66 0.64 -5.56
CA SER A 128 -11.67 0.74 -6.64
C SER A 128 -12.92 1.52 -6.25
N TYR A 129 -13.26 1.60 -4.95
CA TYR A 129 -14.35 2.46 -4.47
C TYR A 129 -13.91 3.92 -4.34
N GLY A 130 -12.67 4.14 -3.89
CA GLY A 130 -12.10 5.46 -3.76
C GLY A 130 -10.79 5.42 -3.01
N ILE A 131 -9.90 6.35 -3.33
CA ILE A 131 -8.64 6.53 -2.62
C ILE A 131 -8.90 7.46 -1.44
N ALA A 132 -8.57 7.01 -0.24
CA ALA A 132 -8.69 7.81 0.99
C ALA A 132 -7.81 9.07 0.92
N THR A 133 -8.25 10.14 1.59
CA THR A 133 -7.52 11.40 1.68
C THR A 133 -6.30 11.30 2.59
N TYR A 134 -5.40 12.29 2.50
CA TYR A 134 -4.16 12.27 3.28
C TYR A 134 -4.44 12.27 4.79
N GLN A 135 -3.80 11.34 5.50
CA GLN A 135 -3.99 11.09 6.94
C GLN A 135 -5.40 10.64 7.35
N GLU A 136 -6.22 10.19 6.41
CA GLU A 136 -7.49 9.53 6.71
C GLU A 136 -7.28 8.10 7.20
N ALA A 137 -8.21 7.60 8.02
CA ALA A 137 -8.17 6.24 8.52
C ALA A 137 -8.39 5.23 7.38
N ASN A 138 -7.51 4.24 7.25
CA ASN A 138 -7.64 3.22 6.21
C ASN A 138 -8.76 2.22 6.58
N PRO A 139 -9.86 2.13 5.81
CA PRO A 139 -10.92 1.15 6.08
C PRO A 139 -10.46 -0.29 5.82
N ALA A 140 -9.36 -0.51 5.08
CA ALA A 140 -8.86 -1.84 4.72
C ALA A 140 -8.68 -2.76 5.91
N PHE A 141 -8.18 -2.23 7.02
CA PHE A 141 -7.98 -3.00 8.22
C PHE A 141 -9.26 -3.68 8.73
N TRP A 142 -10.38 -2.96 8.75
CA TRP A 142 -11.66 -3.50 9.19
C TRP A 142 -12.27 -4.45 8.17
N THR A 143 -12.21 -4.06 6.89
CA THR A 143 -12.78 -4.85 5.79
C THR A 143 -12.14 -6.23 5.63
N VAL A 144 -10.86 -6.40 5.99
CA VAL A 144 -10.17 -7.70 5.95
C VAL A 144 -10.91 -8.77 6.74
N THR A 145 -11.62 -8.39 7.81
CA THR A 145 -12.41 -9.31 8.64
C THR A 145 -13.90 -9.21 8.34
N THR A 146 -14.45 -8.00 8.22
CA THR A 146 -15.91 -7.82 8.11
C THR A 146 -16.46 -8.22 6.75
N PHE A 147 -15.72 -7.98 5.66
CA PHE A 147 -16.17 -8.35 4.31
C PHE A 147 -16.32 -9.88 4.15
N PRO A 148 -15.32 -10.71 4.53
CA PRO A 148 -15.49 -12.16 4.56
C PRO A 148 -16.60 -12.67 5.47
N PHE A 149 -16.74 -12.06 6.64
CA PHE A 149 -17.76 -12.47 7.58
C PHE A 149 -19.18 -12.21 7.05
N LEU A 150 -19.42 -11.05 6.46
CA LEU A 150 -20.73 -10.73 5.88
C LEU A 150 -21.05 -11.63 4.67
N PHE A 151 -20.05 -11.94 3.85
CA PHE A 151 -20.21 -12.93 2.78
C PHE A 151 -20.57 -14.31 3.33
N ALA A 152 -19.90 -14.74 4.39
CA ALA A 152 -20.12 -16.04 5.03
C ALA A 152 -21.53 -16.19 5.61
N VAL A 153 -22.10 -15.14 6.19
CA VAL A 153 -23.49 -15.13 6.68
C VAL A 153 -24.48 -15.31 5.51
N MET A 154 -24.19 -14.69 4.36
CA MET A 154 -25.05 -14.79 3.18
C MET A 154 -24.92 -16.14 2.44
N PHE A 155 -23.71 -16.69 2.34
CA PHE A 155 -23.46 -17.95 1.62
C PHE A 155 -23.81 -19.19 2.46
N GLY A 156 -23.54 -19.17 3.77
CA GLY A 156 -24.18 -20.00 4.80
C GLY A 156 -24.16 -21.53 4.66
N ASP A 157 -23.40 -22.14 3.73
CA ASP A 157 -23.37 -23.60 3.51
C ASP A 157 -21.95 -24.15 3.67
N ALA A 158 -21.77 -25.05 4.64
CA ALA A 158 -20.47 -25.65 4.94
C ALA A 158 -19.98 -26.58 3.83
N GLY A 159 -20.87 -27.27 3.12
CA GLY A 159 -20.52 -28.18 2.02
C GLY A 159 -19.97 -27.43 0.81
N HIS A 160 -20.72 -26.45 0.33
CA HIS A 160 -20.28 -25.61 -0.79
C HIS A 160 -19.02 -24.80 -0.44
N ALA A 161 -18.92 -24.30 0.79
CA ALA A 161 -17.75 -23.56 1.24
C ALA A 161 -16.49 -24.45 1.36
N THR A 162 -16.64 -25.75 1.67
CA THR A 162 -15.52 -26.70 1.65
C THR A 162 -14.95 -26.88 0.24
N ILE A 163 -15.81 -26.96 -0.79
CA ILE A 163 -15.36 -26.97 -2.19
C ILE A 163 -14.65 -25.65 -2.54
N GLY A 164 -15.25 -24.51 -2.15
CA GLY A 164 -14.65 -23.20 -2.33
C GLY A 164 -13.28 -23.05 -1.64
N LEU A 165 -13.09 -23.67 -0.47
CA LEU A 165 -11.82 -23.67 0.25
C LEU A 165 -10.76 -24.48 -0.49
N CYS A 166 -11.10 -25.67 -1.00
CA CYS A 166 -10.19 -26.47 -1.81
C CYS A 166 -9.74 -25.72 -3.06
N VAL A 167 -10.67 -25.05 -3.76
CA VAL A 167 -10.34 -24.22 -4.93
C VAL A 167 -9.49 -23.01 -4.53
N GLY A 168 -9.81 -22.35 -3.42
CA GLY A 168 -9.05 -21.22 -2.90
C GLY A 168 -7.61 -21.58 -2.53
N LEU A 169 -7.42 -22.71 -1.86
CA LEU A 169 -6.10 -23.25 -1.52
C LEU A 169 -5.31 -23.68 -2.76
N TRP A 170 -5.98 -24.32 -3.73
CA TRP A 170 -5.35 -24.67 -5.01
C TRP A 170 -4.84 -23.44 -5.75
N ILE A 171 -5.62 -22.35 -5.82
CA ILE A 171 -5.20 -21.06 -6.41
C ILE A 171 -4.09 -20.39 -5.57
N ALA A 172 -4.07 -20.62 -4.25
CA ALA A 172 -3.04 -20.05 -3.38
C ALA A 172 -1.67 -20.72 -3.56
N GLU A 173 -1.67 -22.01 -3.90
CA GLU A 173 -0.48 -22.81 -4.18
C GLU A 173 -0.02 -22.70 -5.64
N ASP A 174 -0.96 -22.66 -6.58
CA ASP A 174 -0.64 -22.62 -8.00
C ASP A 174 -0.07 -21.26 -8.40
N ARG A 175 1.09 -21.31 -9.06
CA ARG A 175 1.82 -20.14 -9.57
C ARG A 175 1.48 -19.85 -11.04
N GLN A 176 0.40 -20.42 -11.56
CA GLN A 176 -0.09 -20.13 -12.90
C GLN A 176 -0.68 -18.71 -12.99
N ARG A 177 0.00 -17.85 -13.76
CA ARG A 177 -0.36 -16.44 -14.00
C ARG A 177 -1.51 -16.24 -14.99
N ASN A 178 -2.09 -17.32 -15.48
CA ASN A 178 -3.07 -17.30 -16.58
C ASN A 178 -4.38 -16.62 -16.18
N VAL A 179 -4.65 -16.49 -14.88
CA VAL A 179 -5.80 -15.75 -14.34
C VAL A 179 -5.35 -14.64 -13.38
N LYS A 180 -4.92 -13.50 -13.94
CA LYS A 180 -4.42 -12.35 -13.16
C LYS A 180 -5.39 -11.87 -12.08
N ILE A 181 -6.71 -11.89 -12.36
CA ILE A 181 -7.74 -11.42 -11.42
C ILE A 181 -7.87 -12.35 -10.19
N PHE A 182 -7.90 -13.66 -10.43
CA PHE A 182 -8.04 -14.66 -9.36
C PHE A 182 -6.75 -14.77 -8.53
N PHE A 183 -5.59 -14.56 -9.16
CA PHE A 183 -4.30 -14.54 -8.47
C PHE A 183 -4.15 -13.35 -7.51
N ALA A 184 -4.70 -12.18 -7.86
CA ALA A 184 -4.71 -11.00 -6.98
C ALA A 184 -5.65 -11.22 -5.77
N GLY A 185 -6.79 -11.86 -5.99
CA GLY A 185 -7.81 -12.14 -4.97
C GLY A 185 -7.63 -13.44 -4.16
N ARG A 186 -6.53 -14.19 -4.32
CA ARG A 186 -6.37 -15.55 -3.75
C ARG A 186 -6.64 -15.66 -2.24
N TYR A 187 -6.18 -14.66 -1.47
CA TYR A 187 -6.40 -14.65 -0.02
C TYR A 187 -7.84 -14.27 0.35
N ILE A 188 -8.50 -13.44 -0.46
CA ILE A 188 -9.90 -13.05 -0.25
C ILE A 188 -10.79 -14.28 -0.38
N ILE A 189 -10.64 -15.05 -1.48
CA ILE A 189 -11.44 -16.26 -1.75
C ILE A 189 -11.23 -17.31 -0.65
N THR A 190 -9.99 -17.50 -0.21
CA THR A 190 -9.66 -18.46 0.86
C THR A 190 -10.31 -18.06 2.20
N LEU A 191 -10.31 -16.77 2.54
CA LEU A 191 -10.97 -16.27 3.75
C LEU A 191 -12.49 -16.35 3.66
N MET A 192 -13.09 -16.03 2.50
CA MET A 192 -14.54 -16.20 2.28
C MET A 192 -14.96 -17.63 2.61
N ALA A 193 -14.22 -18.60 2.07
CA ALA A 193 -14.53 -20.01 2.25
C ALA A 193 -14.34 -20.45 3.71
N MET A 194 -13.26 -20.04 4.37
CA MET A 194 -13.01 -20.37 5.78
C MET A 194 -14.12 -19.85 6.70
N PHE A 195 -14.50 -18.58 6.56
CA PHE A 195 -15.60 -18.01 7.36
C PHE A 195 -16.95 -18.63 7.00
N SER A 196 -17.17 -18.98 5.74
CA SER A 196 -18.41 -19.62 5.33
C SER A 196 -18.55 -21.07 5.81
N ILE A 197 -17.45 -21.79 6.00
CA ILE A 197 -17.49 -23.08 6.71
C ILE A 197 -17.90 -22.85 8.16
N TYR A 198 -17.31 -21.85 8.83
CA TYR A 198 -17.65 -21.53 10.21
C TYR A 198 -19.14 -21.18 10.38
N THR A 199 -19.70 -20.29 9.55
CA THR A 199 -21.13 -19.94 9.60
C THR A 199 -22.03 -21.09 9.15
N GLY A 200 -21.63 -21.86 8.14
CA GLY A 200 -22.38 -23.04 7.69
C GLY A 200 -22.47 -24.15 8.74
N LEU A 201 -21.42 -24.32 9.56
CA LEU A 201 -21.45 -25.22 10.72
C LEU A 201 -22.35 -24.67 11.84
N ILE A 202 -22.40 -23.35 12.05
CA ILE A 202 -23.36 -22.72 12.97
C ILE A 202 -24.80 -22.90 12.48
N TYR A 203 -25.04 -22.85 11.17
CA TYR A 203 -26.38 -23.13 10.61
C TYR A 203 -26.72 -24.62 10.56
N ASN A 204 -25.74 -25.48 10.78
CA ASN A 204 -25.86 -26.93 10.62
C ASN A 204 -26.38 -27.31 9.23
N ASP A 205 -25.81 -26.67 8.20
CA ASP A 205 -26.18 -26.82 6.80
C ASP A 205 -25.00 -27.31 5.98
N PHE A 206 -25.05 -28.59 5.60
CA PHE A 206 -24.07 -29.26 4.76
C PHE A 206 -24.77 -29.80 3.50
N PHE A 207 -24.63 -29.13 2.34
CA PHE A 207 -25.34 -29.49 1.10
C PHE A 207 -26.86 -29.68 1.31
N SER A 208 -27.48 -28.71 2.01
CA SER A 208 -28.89 -28.76 2.43
C SER A 208 -29.27 -29.93 3.37
N LYS A 209 -28.31 -30.68 3.92
CA LYS A 209 -28.50 -31.70 4.95
C LYS A 209 -27.95 -31.22 6.28
N SER A 210 -28.64 -31.50 7.37
CA SER A 210 -28.13 -31.24 8.72
C SER A 210 -27.34 -32.43 9.24
N VAL A 211 -26.25 -32.17 9.96
CA VAL A 211 -25.42 -33.19 10.60
C VAL A 211 -25.87 -33.33 12.06
N ASN A 212 -26.01 -34.57 12.53
CA ASN A 212 -26.39 -34.83 13.92
C ASN A 212 -25.15 -35.30 14.70
N VAL A 213 -24.33 -34.35 15.15
CA VAL A 213 -23.08 -34.64 15.88
C VAL A 213 -23.34 -34.95 17.35
N PHE A 214 -24.29 -34.24 17.97
CA PHE A 214 -24.52 -34.27 19.43
C PHE A 214 -25.86 -34.91 19.84
N GLY A 215 -26.64 -35.44 18.89
CA GLY A 215 -28.03 -35.85 19.14
C GLY A 215 -29.02 -34.71 18.95
N SER A 216 -30.31 -35.03 18.78
CA SER A 216 -31.37 -34.02 18.75
C SER A 216 -31.83 -33.71 20.17
N SER A 217 -31.86 -32.43 20.55
CA SER A 217 -32.43 -31.98 21.84
C SER A 217 -33.94 -32.20 21.93
N TRP A 218 -34.61 -32.36 20.79
CA TRP A 218 -36.03 -32.69 20.72
C TRP A 218 -36.21 -34.16 20.38
N LYS A 219 -37.04 -34.83 21.17
CA LYS A 219 -37.54 -36.18 20.93
C LYS A 219 -39.06 -36.16 20.93
N PRO A 220 -39.74 -36.87 20.02
CA PRO A 220 -41.20 -36.96 20.06
C PRO A 220 -41.65 -37.67 21.34
N THR A 221 -42.72 -37.16 21.95
CA THR A 221 -43.34 -37.76 23.15
C THR A 221 -44.23 -38.96 22.82
N SER A 222 -44.73 -39.02 21.58
CA SER A 222 -45.64 -40.06 21.07
C SER A 222 -44.89 -41.31 20.60
N LYS A 223 -45.52 -42.48 20.71
CA LYS A 223 -44.96 -43.73 20.17
C LYS A 223 -44.92 -43.70 18.63
N GLU A 224 -43.95 -44.39 18.05
CA GLU A 224 -43.69 -44.40 16.60
C GLU A 224 -44.88 -44.89 15.77
N GLU A 225 -45.69 -45.79 16.34
CA GLU A 225 -46.95 -46.31 15.78
C GLU A 225 -48.04 -45.23 15.61
N ASP A 226 -48.17 -44.33 16.59
CA ASP A 226 -49.15 -43.24 16.55
C ASP A 226 -48.72 -42.13 15.58
N LEU A 227 -47.41 -41.91 15.41
CA LEU A 227 -46.86 -40.89 14.52
C LEU A 227 -47.11 -41.18 13.03
N LEU A 228 -47.13 -42.46 12.64
CA LEU A 228 -47.35 -42.89 11.26
C LEU A 228 -48.84 -42.87 10.84
N SER A 229 -49.75 -42.81 11.82
CA SER A 229 -51.21 -42.73 11.59
C SER A 229 -51.76 -41.31 11.51
N LEU A 230 -50.92 -40.29 11.79
CA LEU A 230 -51.34 -38.91 11.76
C LEU A 230 -51.46 -38.40 10.32
N GLU A 231 -52.63 -37.88 9.97
CA GLU A 231 -52.90 -37.25 8.66
C GLU A 231 -52.13 -35.92 8.46
N SER A 232 -51.53 -35.39 9.53
CA SER A 232 -50.61 -34.25 9.45
C SER A 232 -49.47 -34.38 10.45
N ASP A 233 -48.23 -34.22 9.96
CA ASP A 233 -46.96 -34.26 10.73
C ASP A 233 -46.74 -33.00 11.59
N MET A 234 -47.76 -32.52 12.31
CA MET A 234 -47.67 -31.33 13.15
C MET A 234 -47.54 -31.70 14.63
N ILE A 235 -46.39 -31.35 15.21
CA ILE A 235 -46.14 -31.50 16.65
C ILE A 235 -46.75 -30.32 17.39
N ASN A 236 -47.62 -30.59 18.36
CA ASN A 236 -48.25 -29.56 19.19
C ASN A 236 -47.21 -28.91 20.13
N PRO A 237 -46.94 -27.59 20.09
CA PRO A 237 -45.91 -26.96 20.91
C PRO A 237 -46.18 -27.03 22.43
N ALA A 238 -47.43 -27.26 22.86
CA ALA A 238 -47.82 -27.34 24.27
C ALA A 238 -47.78 -28.77 24.85
N LYS A 239 -47.78 -29.80 24.00
CA LYS A 239 -47.79 -31.24 24.41
C LYS A 239 -46.68 -32.07 23.75
N GLY A 240 -46.01 -31.50 22.75
CA GLY A 240 -45.22 -32.21 21.76
C GLY A 240 -43.74 -31.84 21.88
N ALA A 241 -42.96 -32.89 22.08
CA ALA A 241 -41.51 -32.93 22.25
C ALA A 241 -41.00 -32.34 23.58
N THR A 242 -40.56 -33.22 24.46
CA THR A 242 -39.84 -32.82 25.67
C THR A 242 -38.42 -32.39 25.28
N ARG A 243 -38.03 -31.19 25.73
CA ARG A 243 -36.66 -30.70 25.57
C ARG A 243 -35.81 -31.30 26.69
N GLU A 244 -35.03 -32.33 26.38
CA GLU A 244 -33.96 -32.80 27.27
C GLU A 244 -32.71 -31.91 27.07
N ALA A 245 -31.88 -31.78 28.11
CA ALA A 245 -30.78 -30.82 28.34
C ALA A 245 -29.78 -30.58 27.17
N PRO A 246 -28.95 -29.51 27.21
CA PRO A 246 -28.66 -28.67 26.06
C PRO A 246 -27.60 -29.26 25.11
N THR A 247 -28.01 -29.65 23.91
CA THR A 247 -27.11 -29.52 22.76
C THR A 247 -27.00 -28.03 22.39
N PRO A 248 -25.84 -27.53 21.90
CA PRO A 248 -25.77 -26.18 21.36
C PRO A 248 -26.90 -25.99 20.35
N SER A 249 -27.76 -24.97 20.57
CA SER A 249 -29.05 -24.84 19.86
C SER A 249 -28.92 -24.93 18.34
N ALA A 250 -27.82 -24.38 17.82
CA ALA A 250 -27.39 -24.43 16.42
C ALA A 250 -27.31 -25.84 15.79
N TRP A 251 -26.99 -26.88 16.58
CA TRP A 251 -26.71 -28.23 16.06
C TRP A 251 -27.90 -29.20 16.14
N THR A 252 -29.07 -28.68 16.51
CA THR A 252 -30.28 -29.47 16.65
C THR A 252 -30.86 -29.84 15.28
N ARG A 253 -30.82 -31.11 14.89
CA ARG A 253 -31.30 -31.60 13.57
C ARG A 253 -32.83 -31.44 13.35
N PHE A 254 -33.60 -31.15 14.40
CA PHE A 254 -35.07 -31.22 14.41
C PHE A 254 -35.78 -30.32 13.38
N GLY A 255 -35.18 -29.19 12.98
CA GLY A 255 -35.80 -28.24 12.04
C GLY A 255 -35.77 -28.65 10.56
N LYS A 256 -35.12 -29.76 10.19
CA LYS A 256 -35.05 -30.22 8.79
C LYS A 256 -35.75 -31.56 8.61
N SER A 257 -36.79 -31.57 7.78
CA SER A 257 -37.50 -32.79 7.41
C SER A 257 -36.52 -33.79 6.76
N PRO A 258 -36.49 -35.06 7.20
CA PRO A 258 -35.76 -36.09 6.48
C PRO A 258 -36.38 -36.22 5.09
N LYS A 259 -35.61 -35.94 4.03
CA LYS A 259 -36.01 -36.34 2.66
C LYS A 259 -36.07 -37.88 2.65
N THR A 260 -37.24 -38.43 2.93
CA THR A 260 -37.49 -39.87 2.96
C THR A 260 -37.31 -40.43 1.55
N LYS A 261 -36.67 -41.60 1.47
CA LYS A 261 -36.71 -42.42 0.25
C LYS A 261 -38.18 -42.73 -0.01
N SER A 262 -38.67 -42.38 -1.19
CA SER A 262 -39.98 -42.82 -1.66
C SER A 262 -39.96 -44.34 -1.77
N TYR A 263 -40.46 -45.04 -0.75
CA TYR A 263 -40.81 -46.44 -0.89
C TYR A 263 -42.17 -46.46 -1.58
N SER A 264 -42.16 -46.71 -2.89
CA SER A 264 -43.38 -47.01 -3.63
C SER A 264 -44.01 -48.27 -3.03
N SER A 265 -45.18 -48.13 -2.42
CA SER A 265 -46.03 -49.26 -2.08
C SER A 265 -46.52 -49.90 -3.38
N THR A 266 -45.80 -50.92 -3.86
CA THR A 266 -46.40 -52.00 -4.64
C THR A 266 -46.89 -53.04 -3.65
N ALA A 267 -48.09 -52.85 -3.11
CA ALA A 267 -48.83 -53.91 -2.43
C ALA A 267 -49.94 -54.38 -3.37
N SER A 268 -49.87 -55.67 -3.66
CA SER A 268 -50.70 -56.45 -4.57
C SER A 268 -52.19 -56.40 -4.23
N LYS A 269 -53.01 -56.56 -5.28
CA LYS A 269 -54.40 -57.01 -5.21
C LYS A 269 -54.52 -58.34 -4.47
#